data_AF-A0A7C0YRC3-F1
#
_entry.id   AF-A0A7C0YRC3-F1
#
_cell.length_a   1.000
_cell.length_b   1.000
_cell.length_c   1.000
_cell.angle_alpha   90.00
_cell.angle_beta   90.00
_cell.angle_gamma   90.00
#
_symmetry.space_group_name_H-M   'P 1'
#
loop_
_entity.id
_entity.type
_entity.pdbx_description
1 polymer ?
#
loop_
_entity_poly.entity_id
_entity_poly.type
_entity_poly.pdbx_seq_one_letter_code
_entity_poly.pdbx_strand_id
1 'polypeptide(L)'
;MKWQTHKIIGVTIADKLGLTGSIRNAFLEGIIAPDFYPEVSTIPLFSGSRIKIKKIIVPHHKPNPQKILTFIFQARKLWLEGSHEEAAYWLGWGLHFLQDAFISKKYHANIEKKLLYYEIPEDALLKALNDSFSVRTAITLVKCARPMENAEAILWAACYFSTFIARGVFMSANPPKILLERFYLAKREFIKKLLFAGGLAICGGILLFLLPWLSLFPFLLAFLSAPFSSKFFDLRREINWFR
;
A
#
# COMPACT_ATOMS: atom_id res chain seq x y z
N MET A 1 -12.43 -13.86 -7.86
CA MET A 1 -13.35 -13.12 -8.75
C MET A 1 -13.03 -13.57 -10.17
N LYS A 2 -13.99 -13.60 -11.09
CA LYS A 2 -13.69 -14.03 -12.45
C LYS A 2 -12.89 -12.96 -13.19
N TRP A 3 -11.97 -13.38 -14.05
CA TRP A 3 -11.18 -12.49 -14.90
C TRP A 3 -12.02 -11.47 -15.68
N GLN A 4 -13.26 -11.82 -16.10
CA GLN A 4 -14.16 -10.88 -16.77
C GLN A 4 -14.55 -9.72 -15.86
N THR A 5 -14.89 -9.98 -14.60
CA THR A 5 -15.26 -8.93 -13.64
C THR A 5 -14.05 -8.06 -13.31
N HIS A 6 -12.89 -8.66 -13.08
CA HIS A 6 -11.62 -7.93 -12.93
C HIS A 6 -11.37 -6.99 -14.11
N LYS A 7 -11.53 -7.51 -15.34
CA LYS A 7 -11.34 -6.74 -16.57
C LYS A 7 -12.33 -5.57 -16.68
N ILE A 8 -13.61 -5.77 -16.37
CA ILE A 8 -14.62 -4.71 -16.45
C ILE A 8 -14.34 -3.60 -15.42
N ILE A 9 -14.02 -3.97 -14.17
CA ILE A 9 -13.58 -2.98 -13.15
C ILE A 9 -12.34 -2.24 -13.67
N GLY A 10 -11.36 -2.97 -14.19
CA GLY A 10 -10.15 -2.43 -14.77
C GLY A 10 -10.39 -1.43 -15.90
N VAL A 11 -11.22 -1.78 -16.88
CA VAL A 11 -11.60 -0.90 -17.99
C VAL A 11 -12.23 0.38 -17.46
N THR A 12 -13.17 0.25 -16.51
CA THR A 12 -13.88 1.41 -15.97
C THR A 12 -12.93 2.34 -15.20
N ILE A 13 -12.00 1.78 -14.41
CA ILE A 13 -10.95 2.57 -13.73
C ILE A 13 -10.05 3.27 -14.74
N ALA A 14 -9.58 2.54 -15.76
CA ALA A 14 -8.69 3.08 -16.79
C ALA A 14 -9.34 4.26 -17.51
N ASP A 15 -10.61 4.11 -17.89
CA ASP A 15 -11.36 5.14 -18.60
C ASP A 15 -11.62 6.35 -17.69
N LYS A 16 -12.00 6.16 -16.41
CA LYS A 16 -12.18 7.26 -15.44
C LYS A 16 -10.88 8.01 -15.11
N LEU A 17 -9.73 7.33 -15.17
CA LEU A 17 -8.42 7.94 -14.96
C LEU A 17 -7.79 8.47 -16.26
N GLY A 18 -8.47 8.34 -17.40
CA GLY A 18 -7.99 8.82 -18.68
C GLY A 18 -6.75 8.08 -19.20
N LEU A 19 -6.56 6.81 -18.83
CA LEU A 19 -5.46 6.00 -19.33
C LEU A 19 -5.70 5.66 -20.80
N THR A 20 -4.70 5.88 -21.65
CA THR A 20 -4.78 5.61 -23.10
C THR A 20 -3.55 4.83 -23.59
N GLY A 21 -3.65 4.27 -24.80
CA GLY A 21 -2.51 3.66 -25.48
C GLY A 21 -1.89 2.47 -24.74
N SER A 22 -0.55 2.39 -24.76
CA SER A 22 0.20 1.28 -24.20
C SER A 22 0.05 1.15 -22.68
N ILE A 23 -0.02 2.27 -21.95
CA ILE A 23 -0.24 2.29 -20.50
C ILE A 23 -1.57 1.62 -20.14
N ARG A 24 -2.64 1.95 -20.88
CA ARG A 24 -3.95 1.32 -20.69
C ARG A 24 -3.88 -0.20 -20.93
N ASN A 25 -3.21 -0.61 -22.00
CA ASN A 25 -3.09 -2.03 -22.34
C ASN A 25 -2.32 -2.79 -21.25
N ALA A 26 -1.18 -2.25 -20.81
CA ALA A 26 -0.37 -2.83 -19.74
C ALA A 26 -1.14 -2.94 -18.41
N PHE A 27 -1.92 -1.90 -18.05
CA PHE A 27 -2.79 -1.93 -16.88
C PHE A 27 -3.82 -3.07 -16.93
N LEU A 28 -4.54 -3.19 -18.05
CA LEU A 28 -5.57 -4.21 -18.22
C LEU A 28 -4.99 -5.62 -18.29
N GLU A 29 -3.83 -5.77 -18.93
CA GLU A 29 -3.07 -7.02 -18.95
C GLU A 29 -2.66 -7.44 -17.54
N GLY A 30 -2.09 -6.51 -16.76
CA GLY A 30 -1.70 -6.75 -15.38
C GLY A 30 -2.86 -7.16 -14.47
N ILE A 31 -4.06 -6.63 -14.69
CA ILE A 31 -5.27 -6.98 -13.91
C ILE A 31 -5.71 -8.42 -14.13
N ILE A 32 -5.59 -8.95 -15.35
CA ILE A 32 -6.05 -10.30 -15.68
C ILE A 32 -4.93 -11.34 -15.56
N ALA A 33 -3.67 -10.93 -15.67
CA ALA A 33 -2.51 -11.80 -15.70
C ALA A 33 -2.46 -12.82 -14.53
N PRO A 34 -2.79 -12.47 -13.27
CA PRO A 34 -2.74 -13.45 -12.18
C PRO A 34 -3.64 -14.68 -12.34
N ASP A 35 -4.73 -14.57 -13.12
CA ASP A 35 -5.62 -15.70 -13.42
C ASP A 35 -5.04 -16.66 -14.48
N PHE A 36 -4.19 -16.16 -15.37
CA PHE A 36 -3.56 -16.93 -16.45
C PHE A 36 -2.15 -17.41 -16.12
N TYR A 37 -1.44 -16.64 -15.30
CA TYR A 37 -0.05 -16.85 -14.92
C TYR A 37 0.07 -16.90 -13.40
N PRO A 38 -0.23 -18.04 -12.77
CA PRO A 38 -0.21 -18.16 -11.32
C PRO A 38 1.20 -17.88 -10.80
N GLU A 39 1.29 -17.04 -9.77
CA GLU A 39 2.57 -16.71 -9.18
C GLU A 39 3.23 -17.93 -8.54
N VAL A 40 4.53 -18.09 -8.80
CA VAL A 40 5.31 -19.21 -8.28
C VAL A 40 6.22 -18.70 -7.17
N SER A 41 5.97 -19.13 -5.94
CA SER A 41 6.89 -18.96 -4.82
C SER A 41 7.87 -20.12 -4.75
N THR A 42 9.10 -19.86 -4.30
CA THR A 42 10.11 -20.89 -4.06
C THR A 42 10.33 -21.05 -2.57
N ILE A 43 10.08 -22.25 -2.03
CA ILE A 43 10.32 -22.56 -0.62
C ILE A 43 11.53 -23.50 -0.52
N PRO A 44 12.55 -23.18 0.30
CA PRO A 44 13.62 -24.12 0.58
C PRO A 44 13.10 -25.24 1.48
N LEU A 45 13.18 -26.47 0.98
CA LEU A 45 12.98 -27.69 1.75
C LEU A 45 14.34 -28.19 2.23
N PHE A 46 14.49 -28.22 3.54
CA PHE A 46 15.65 -28.79 4.20
C PHE A 46 15.43 -30.29 4.40
N SER A 47 16.32 -31.11 3.83
CA SER A 47 16.37 -32.55 4.06
C SER A 47 17.82 -32.94 4.34
N GLY A 48 18.13 -33.07 5.63
CA GLY A 48 19.52 -33.23 6.10
C GLY A 48 20.40 -32.05 5.68
N SER A 49 21.55 -32.33 5.04
CA SER A 49 22.51 -31.33 4.54
C SER A 49 22.19 -30.76 3.16
N ARG A 50 21.06 -31.15 2.54
CA ARG A 50 20.69 -30.70 1.19
C ARG A 50 19.50 -29.74 1.23
N ILE A 51 19.64 -28.61 0.53
CA ILE A 51 18.57 -27.64 0.29
C ILE A 51 17.95 -27.96 -1.08
N LYS A 52 16.66 -28.33 -1.10
CA LYS A 52 15.88 -28.47 -2.33
C LYS A 52 14.91 -27.30 -2.47
N ILE A 53 14.88 -26.66 -3.64
CA ILE A 53 13.94 -25.56 -3.89
C ILE A 53 12.63 -26.16 -4.44
N LYS A 54 11.52 -26.00 -3.73
CA LYS A 54 10.19 -26.36 -4.22
C LYS A 54 9.47 -25.13 -4.74
N LYS A 55 9.04 -25.17 -5.99
CA LYS A 55 8.12 -24.20 -6.57
C LYS A 55 6.70 -24.52 -6.09
N ILE A 56 6.03 -23.56 -5.47
CA ILE A 56 4.64 -23.66 -5.02
C ILE A 56 3.86 -22.52 -5.66
N ILE A 57 2.77 -22.87 -6.34
CA ILE A 57 1.79 -21.92 -6.83
C ILE A 57 1.19 -21.21 -5.61
N VAL A 58 1.35 -19.90 -5.55
CA VAL A 58 0.76 -19.09 -4.49
C VAL A 58 -0.74 -19.00 -4.79
N PRO A 59 -1.63 -19.52 -3.92
CA PRO A 59 -3.05 -19.31 -4.11
C PRO A 59 -3.35 -17.81 -4.04
N HIS A 60 -4.08 -17.28 -5.03
CA HIS A 60 -4.45 -15.87 -5.08
C HIS A 60 -5.63 -15.53 -4.17
N HIS A 61 -6.41 -16.53 -3.72
CA HIS A 61 -7.50 -16.33 -2.75
C HIS A 61 -6.95 -16.25 -1.31
N LYS A 62 -7.21 -15.13 -0.63
CA LYS A 62 -6.56 -14.64 0.61
C LYS A 62 -5.14 -14.09 0.40
N PRO A 63 -4.97 -13.06 -0.44
CA PRO A 63 -3.67 -12.45 -0.62
C PRO A 63 -3.20 -11.81 0.69
N ASN A 64 -1.91 -11.99 0.98
CA ASN A 64 -1.27 -11.29 2.09
C ASN A 64 -1.35 -9.77 1.80
N PRO A 65 -1.92 -8.94 2.69
CA PRO A 65 -1.99 -7.49 2.49
C PRO A 65 -0.62 -6.86 2.19
N GLN A 66 0.45 -7.41 2.78
CA GLN A 66 1.81 -6.95 2.52
C GLN A 66 2.23 -7.13 1.06
N LYS A 67 1.74 -8.20 0.41
CA LYS A 67 2.05 -8.50 -0.99
C LYS A 67 1.32 -7.56 -1.95
N ILE A 68 0.04 -7.29 -1.69
CA ILE A 68 -0.73 -6.26 -2.40
C ILE A 68 0.01 -4.92 -2.31
N LEU A 69 0.45 -4.54 -1.10
CA LEU A 69 1.23 -3.33 -0.89
C LEU A 69 2.54 -3.34 -1.66
N THR A 70 3.28 -4.46 -1.70
CA THR A 70 4.52 -4.55 -2.48
C THR A 70 4.28 -4.20 -3.95
N PHE A 71 3.25 -4.75 -4.60
CA PHE A 71 2.92 -4.39 -5.98
C PHE A 71 2.55 -2.92 -6.14
N ILE A 72 1.74 -2.38 -5.23
CA ILE A 72 1.32 -0.97 -5.25
C ILE A 72 2.52 -0.03 -5.10
N PHE A 73 3.42 -0.28 -4.16
CA PHE A 73 4.62 0.54 -3.94
C PHE A 73 5.63 0.38 -5.08
N GLN A 74 5.79 -0.82 -5.63
CA GLN A 74 6.62 -1.08 -6.80
C GLN A 74 6.09 -0.30 -8.02
N ALA A 75 4.79 -0.37 -8.27
CA ALA A 75 4.14 0.38 -9.34
C ALA A 75 4.34 1.88 -9.18
N ARG A 76 4.18 2.41 -7.95
CA ARG A 76 4.43 3.83 -7.68
C ARG A 76 5.89 4.22 -7.96
N LYS A 77 6.84 3.41 -7.52
CA LYS A 77 8.27 3.64 -7.78
C LYS A 77 8.54 3.71 -9.29
N LEU A 78 8.11 2.69 -10.05
CA LEU A 78 8.28 2.65 -11.51
C LEU A 78 7.61 3.84 -12.21
N TRP A 79 6.45 4.27 -11.71
CA TRP A 79 5.75 5.44 -12.24
C TRP A 79 6.58 6.72 -12.07
N LEU A 80 7.23 6.88 -10.92
CA LEU A 80 8.11 8.02 -10.64
C LEU A 80 9.42 7.96 -11.45
N GLU A 81 9.89 6.76 -11.78
CA GLU A 81 11.08 6.52 -12.62
C GLU A 81 10.79 6.69 -14.13
N GLY A 82 9.53 6.88 -14.53
CA GLY A 82 9.11 7.07 -15.92
C GLY A 82 8.79 5.76 -16.67
N SER A 83 8.91 4.61 -16.02
CA SER A 83 8.54 3.29 -16.57
C SER A 83 7.04 3.05 -16.49
N HIS A 84 6.25 3.88 -17.19
CA HIS A 84 4.80 3.97 -17.01
C HIS A 84 4.01 2.70 -17.38
N GLU A 85 4.42 1.98 -18.43
CA GLU A 85 3.77 0.71 -18.82
C GLU A 85 4.01 -0.37 -17.78
N GLU A 86 5.25 -0.53 -17.32
CA GLU A 86 5.60 -1.50 -16.28
C GLU A 86 4.92 -1.17 -14.95
N ALA A 87 4.87 0.12 -14.59
CA ALA A 87 4.14 0.60 -13.42
C ALA A 87 2.65 0.23 -13.50
N ALA A 88 2.02 0.46 -14.65
CA ALA A 88 0.63 0.13 -14.88
C ALA A 88 0.36 -1.39 -14.78
N TYR A 89 1.24 -2.20 -15.36
CA TYR A 89 1.17 -3.66 -15.28
C TYR A 89 1.25 -4.15 -13.82
N TRP A 90 2.24 -3.71 -13.05
CA TRP A 90 2.39 -4.10 -11.65
C TRP A 90 1.27 -3.58 -10.76
N LEU A 91 0.73 -2.39 -11.05
CA LEU A 91 -0.46 -1.92 -10.37
C LEU A 91 -1.63 -2.86 -10.63
N GLY A 92 -1.84 -3.27 -11.89
CA GLY A 92 -2.88 -4.22 -12.25
C GLY A 92 -2.82 -5.51 -11.42
N TRP A 93 -1.63 -6.07 -11.25
CA TRP A 93 -1.37 -7.21 -10.37
C TRP A 93 -1.81 -6.95 -8.93
N GLY A 94 -1.42 -5.81 -8.36
CA GLY A 94 -1.81 -5.43 -7.00
C GLY A 94 -3.33 -5.28 -6.84
N LEU A 95 -3.99 -4.68 -7.82
CA LEU A 95 -5.44 -4.47 -7.81
C LEU A 95 -6.21 -5.77 -8.00
N HIS A 96 -5.73 -6.71 -8.81
CA HIS A 96 -6.31 -8.04 -8.93
C HIS A 96 -6.41 -8.71 -7.55
N PHE A 97 -5.28 -8.83 -6.84
CA PHE A 97 -5.27 -9.42 -5.51
C PHE A 97 -6.16 -8.66 -4.51
N LEU A 98 -6.18 -7.33 -4.59
CA LEU A 98 -7.05 -6.53 -3.73
C LEU A 98 -8.54 -6.81 -3.97
N GLN A 99 -8.96 -6.91 -5.23
CA GLN A 99 -10.33 -7.24 -5.61
C GLN A 99 -10.70 -8.65 -5.12
N ASP A 100 -9.76 -9.59 -5.22
CA ASP A 100 -9.92 -10.96 -4.76
C ASP A 100 -10.00 -11.11 -3.24
N ALA A 101 -9.40 -10.18 -2.48
CA ALA A 101 -9.48 -10.16 -1.02
C ALA A 101 -10.92 -10.03 -0.49
N PHE A 102 -11.86 -9.52 -1.31
CA PHE A 102 -13.27 -9.36 -0.94
C PHE A 102 -14.12 -10.62 -1.15
N ILE A 103 -13.60 -11.66 -1.83
CA ILE A 103 -14.37 -12.89 -2.07
C ILE A 103 -13.85 -14.03 -1.19
N SER A 104 -14.77 -14.68 -0.49
CA SER A 104 -14.48 -15.87 0.30
C SER A 104 -14.35 -17.10 -0.60
N LYS A 105 -13.35 -17.96 -0.34
CA LYS A 105 -13.20 -19.26 -1.01
C LYS A 105 -14.46 -20.14 -0.91
N LYS A 106 -15.23 -20.00 0.18
CA LYS A 106 -16.43 -20.82 0.45
C LYS A 106 -17.62 -20.45 -0.45
N TYR A 107 -17.73 -19.19 -0.86
CA TYR A 107 -18.89 -18.68 -1.62
C TYR A 107 -18.53 -18.25 -3.05
N HIS A 108 -17.31 -18.57 -3.49
CA HIS A 108 -16.69 -18.09 -4.72
C HIS A 108 -17.59 -18.25 -5.94
N ALA A 109 -18.03 -19.47 -6.25
CA ALA A 109 -18.80 -19.74 -7.47
C ALA A 109 -20.16 -19.02 -7.53
N ASN A 110 -20.87 -18.89 -6.40
CA ASN A 110 -22.18 -18.25 -6.35
C ASN A 110 -22.06 -16.73 -6.45
N ILE A 111 -21.15 -16.14 -5.67
CA ILE A 111 -20.90 -14.70 -5.67
C ILE A 111 -20.38 -14.26 -7.04
N GLU A 112 -19.43 -14.99 -7.63
CA GLU A 112 -18.90 -14.66 -8.95
C GLU A 112 -19.95 -14.72 -10.05
N LYS A 113 -20.87 -15.68 -9.99
CA LYS A 113 -21.98 -15.74 -10.94
C LYS A 113 -22.88 -14.50 -10.78
N LYS A 114 -23.17 -14.07 -9.55
CA LYS A 114 -23.96 -12.87 -9.28
C LYS A 114 -23.28 -11.60 -9.78
N LEU A 115 -21.97 -11.45 -9.54
CA LEU A 115 -21.20 -10.26 -9.93
C LEU A 115 -21.25 -9.95 -11.43
N LEU A 116 -21.42 -10.96 -12.29
CA LEU A 116 -21.55 -10.76 -13.73
C LEU A 116 -22.84 -10.04 -14.16
N TYR A 117 -23.85 -10.00 -13.29
CA TYR A 117 -25.13 -9.36 -13.57
C TYR A 117 -25.26 -7.97 -12.94
N TYR A 118 -24.32 -7.57 -12.08
CA TYR A 118 -24.32 -6.22 -11.50
C TYR A 118 -23.62 -5.24 -12.42
N GLU A 119 -24.21 -4.05 -12.53
CA GLU A 119 -23.54 -2.91 -13.14
C GLU A 119 -22.42 -2.39 -12.23
N ILE A 120 -21.42 -1.76 -12.83
CA ILE A 120 -20.33 -1.16 -12.06
C ILE A 120 -20.88 0.04 -11.27
N PRO A 121 -20.70 0.06 -9.93
CA PRO A 121 -21.23 1.13 -9.08
C PRO A 121 -20.45 2.43 -9.34
N GLU A 122 -21.04 3.31 -10.15
CA GLU A 122 -20.43 4.57 -10.53
C GLU A 122 -20.20 5.50 -9.31
N ASP A 123 -21.09 5.43 -8.33
CA ASP A 123 -20.99 6.16 -7.07
C ASP A 123 -19.70 5.79 -6.31
N ALA A 124 -19.31 4.51 -6.30
CA ALA A 124 -18.08 4.03 -5.68
C ALA A 124 -16.83 4.66 -6.33
N LEU A 125 -16.82 4.74 -7.67
CA LEU A 125 -15.74 5.33 -8.45
C LEU A 125 -15.63 6.83 -8.18
N LEU A 126 -16.75 7.55 -8.29
CA LEU A 126 -16.81 9.00 -8.07
C LEU A 126 -16.40 9.35 -6.63
N LYS A 127 -16.86 8.57 -5.64
CA LYS A 127 -16.47 8.76 -4.26
C LYS A 127 -14.95 8.59 -4.08
N ALA A 128 -14.37 7.54 -4.66
CA ALA A 128 -12.93 7.29 -4.58
C ALA A 128 -12.08 8.40 -5.25
N LEU A 129 -12.58 8.97 -6.34
CA LEU A 129 -11.93 10.09 -7.04
C LEU A 129 -12.04 11.41 -6.28
N ASN A 130 -13.12 11.62 -5.51
CA ASN A 130 -13.36 12.85 -4.76
C ASN A 130 -12.72 12.84 -3.36
N ASP A 131 -12.61 11.68 -2.72
CA ASP A 131 -12.01 11.57 -1.40
C ASP A 131 -10.53 11.98 -1.43
N SER A 132 -10.02 12.58 -0.35
CA SER A 132 -8.63 13.00 -0.27
C SER A 132 -7.69 11.80 -0.22
N PHE A 133 -6.71 11.74 -1.12
CA PHE A 133 -5.72 10.67 -1.10
C PHE A 133 -4.74 10.83 0.07
N SER A 134 -4.45 9.72 0.76
CA SER A 134 -3.26 9.59 1.61
C SER A 134 -2.74 8.16 1.56
N VAL A 135 -1.43 8.00 1.68
CA VAL A 135 -0.76 6.69 1.72
C VAL A 135 -1.24 5.89 2.91
N ARG A 136 -1.45 6.55 4.06
CA ARG A 136 -2.02 5.90 5.25
C ARG A 136 -3.39 5.32 4.97
N THR A 137 -4.28 6.07 4.32
CA THR A 137 -5.61 5.56 3.94
C THR A 137 -5.47 4.38 2.98
N ALA A 138 -4.63 4.48 1.95
CA ALA A 138 -4.40 3.39 1.00
C ALA A 138 -3.92 2.10 1.70
N ILE A 139 -2.96 2.21 2.64
CA ILE A 139 -2.48 1.08 3.44
C ILE A 139 -3.60 0.50 4.30
N THR A 140 -4.38 1.34 4.97
CA THR A 140 -5.51 0.89 5.80
C THR A 140 -6.56 0.17 4.95
N LEU A 141 -6.92 0.69 3.78
CA LEU A 141 -7.85 0.05 2.86
C LEU A 141 -7.38 -1.36 2.48
N VAL A 142 -6.12 -1.52 2.07
CA VAL A 142 -5.57 -2.83 1.73
C VAL A 142 -5.59 -3.79 2.94
N LYS A 143 -5.25 -3.31 4.13
CA LYS A 143 -5.25 -4.14 5.35
C LYS A 143 -6.65 -4.51 5.84
N CYS A 144 -7.64 -3.67 5.57
CA CYS A 144 -9.03 -3.89 5.96
C CYS A 144 -9.82 -4.68 4.91
N ALA A 145 -9.28 -4.89 3.71
CA ALA A 145 -9.88 -5.71 2.68
C ALA A 145 -10.04 -7.15 3.19
N ARG A 146 -11.30 -7.60 3.26
CA ARG A 146 -11.68 -8.88 3.84
C ARG A 146 -12.86 -9.47 3.10
N PRO A 147 -13.01 -10.81 3.10
CA PRO A 147 -14.13 -11.45 2.43
C PRO A 147 -15.49 -10.94 2.94
N MET A 148 -16.39 -10.70 2.00
CA MET A 148 -17.79 -10.34 2.25
C MET A 148 -18.71 -11.37 1.58
N GLU A 149 -20.00 -11.35 1.91
CA GLU A 149 -20.99 -12.29 1.36
C GLU A 149 -21.96 -11.65 0.36
N ASN A 150 -22.16 -10.33 0.44
CA ASN A 150 -23.04 -9.57 -0.44
C ASN A 150 -22.29 -9.14 -1.71
N ALA A 151 -22.78 -9.53 -2.90
CA ALA A 151 -22.13 -9.26 -4.18
C ALA A 151 -22.04 -7.76 -4.52
N GLU A 152 -23.07 -6.98 -4.22
CA GLU A 152 -23.10 -5.54 -4.45
C GLU A 152 -22.06 -4.83 -3.58
N ALA A 153 -21.99 -5.18 -2.28
CA ALA A 153 -20.99 -4.63 -1.37
C ALA A 153 -19.55 -5.00 -1.77
N ILE A 154 -19.34 -6.22 -2.27
CA ILE A 154 -18.05 -6.66 -2.83
C ILE A 154 -17.67 -5.81 -4.03
N LEU A 155 -18.59 -5.63 -4.98
CA LEU A 155 -18.32 -4.88 -6.19
C LEU A 155 -18.06 -3.40 -5.89
N TRP A 156 -18.85 -2.81 -4.99
CA TRP A 156 -18.67 -1.45 -4.50
C TRP A 156 -17.29 -1.28 -3.85
N ALA A 157 -16.92 -2.15 -2.91
CA ALA A 157 -15.63 -2.09 -2.24
C ALA A 157 -14.46 -2.30 -3.22
N ALA A 158 -14.57 -3.27 -4.12
CA ALA A 158 -13.59 -3.52 -5.17
C ALA A 158 -13.37 -2.27 -6.04
N CYS A 159 -14.45 -1.63 -6.50
CA CYS A 159 -14.38 -0.43 -7.33
C CYS A 159 -13.79 0.75 -6.56
N TYR A 160 -14.29 1.05 -5.35
CA TYR A 160 -13.81 2.16 -4.54
C TYR A 160 -12.32 2.00 -4.19
N PHE A 161 -11.93 0.84 -3.64
CA PHE A 161 -10.58 0.62 -3.14
C PHE A 161 -9.57 0.62 -4.29
N SER A 162 -9.89 -0.07 -5.39
CA SER A 162 -9.02 -0.09 -6.56
C SER A 162 -8.86 1.29 -7.19
N THR A 163 -9.94 2.06 -7.33
CA THR A 163 -9.88 3.41 -7.90
C THR A 163 -9.08 4.37 -7.02
N PHE A 164 -9.31 4.34 -5.70
CA PHE A 164 -8.61 5.20 -4.75
C PHE A 164 -7.10 4.99 -4.83
N ILE A 165 -6.66 3.72 -4.89
CA ILE A 165 -5.25 3.33 -4.96
C ILE A 165 -4.68 3.63 -6.36
N ALA A 166 -5.40 3.33 -7.43
CA ALA A 166 -4.93 3.58 -8.79
C ALA A 166 -4.69 5.06 -9.05
N ARG A 167 -5.65 5.93 -8.68
CA ARG A 167 -5.46 7.39 -8.69
C ARG A 167 -4.24 7.78 -7.86
N GLY A 168 -4.06 7.12 -6.72
CA GLY A 168 -2.91 7.27 -5.84
C GLY A 168 -1.56 7.00 -6.51
N VAL A 169 -1.48 5.97 -7.35
CA VAL A 169 -0.26 5.55 -8.03
C VAL A 169 0.03 6.43 -9.24
N PHE A 170 -0.99 6.79 -10.01
CA PHE A 170 -0.85 7.58 -11.24
C PHE A 170 -0.79 9.09 -11.03
N MET A 171 -0.90 9.59 -9.79
CA MET A 171 -0.77 11.02 -9.50
C MET A 171 0.62 11.57 -9.87
N SER A 172 0.73 12.90 -9.97
CA SER A 172 2.02 13.53 -10.26
C SER A 172 3.08 13.24 -9.18
N ALA A 173 4.36 13.38 -9.54
CA ALA A 173 5.47 13.33 -8.60
C ALA A 173 5.56 14.57 -7.69
N ASN A 174 4.76 15.61 -7.93
CA ASN A 174 4.79 16.82 -7.13
C ASN A 174 3.88 16.69 -5.90
N PRO A 175 4.42 16.71 -4.67
CA PRO A 175 3.61 16.68 -3.47
C PRO A 175 2.84 18.01 -3.30
N PRO A 176 1.62 17.99 -2.74
CA PRO A 176 0.89 19.22 -2.43
C PRO A 176 1.70 20.13 -1.50
N LYS A 177 1.69 21.45 -1.74
CA LYS A 177 2.42 22.44 -0.93
C LYS A 177 2.11 22.33 0.57
N ILE A 178 0.83 22.18 0.91
CA ILE A 178 0.36 21.99 2.29
C ILE A 178 0.98 20.75 2.94
N LEU A 179 1.18 19.66 2.19
CA LEU A 179 1.81 18.45 2.70
C LEU A 179 3.30 18.67 2.97
N LEU A 180 4.00 19.35 2.05
CA LEU A 180 5.40 19.72 2.21
C LEU A 180 5.61 20.62 3.44
N GLU A 181 4.81 21.67 3.59
CA GLU A 181 4.88 22.58 4.74
C GLU A 181 4.70 21.85 6.06
N ARG A 182 3.66 20.99 6.15
CA ARG A 182 3.42 20.15 7.33
C ARG A 182 4.60 19.23 7.63
N PHE A 183 5.20 18.63 6.59
CA PHE A 183 6.37 17.78 6.74
C PHE A 183 7.58 18.55 7.27
N TYR A 184 7.91 19.72 6.71
CA TYR A 184 9.04 20.52 7.16
C TYR A 184 8.88 21.03 8.59
N LEU A 185 7.66 21.45 8.97
CA LEU A 185 7.35 21.81 10.35
C LEU A 185 7.54 20.63 11.30
N ALA A 186 6.98 19.46 10.96
CA ALA A 186 7.13 18.25 11.77
C ALA A 186 8.60 17.80 11.85
N LYS A 187 9.37 17.92 10.77
CA LYS A 187 10.80 17.62 10.72
C LYS A 187 11.59 18.55 11.65
N ARG A 188 11.30 19.86 11.62
CA ARG A 188 11.96 20.84 12.50
C ARG A 188 11.71 20.53 13.97
N GLU A 189 10.46 20.25 14.33
CA GLU A 189 10.09 19.87 15.70
C GLU A 189 10.71 18.54 16.14
N PHE A 190 10.77 17.56 15.24
CA PHE A 190 11.46 16.29 15.49
C PHE A 190 12.96 16.50 15.75
N ILE A 191 13.64 17.29 14.93
CA ILE A 191 15.09 17.58 15.07
C ILE A 191 15.36 18.33 16.38
N LYS A 192 14.56 19.35 16.73
CA LYS A 192 14.72 20.07 18.00
C LYS A 192 14.65 19.13 19.20
N LYS A 193 13.66 18.24 19.24
CA LYS A 193 13.49 17.24 20.31
C LYS A 193 14.65 16.24 20.34
N LEU A 194 15.12 15.80 19.17
CA LEU A 194 16.26 14.91 19.06
C LEU A 194 17.54 15.55 19.63
N LEU A 195 17.81 16.81 19.27
CA LEU A 195 18.97 17.55 19.78
C LEU A 195 18.89 17.77 21.29
N PHE A 196 17.71 18.11 21.81
CA PHE A 196 17.49 18.29 23.25
C PHE A 196 17.72 16.98 24.02
N ALA A 197 17.11 15.87 23.58
CA ALA A 197 17.31 14.55 24.19
C ALA A 197 18.78 14.10 24.11
N GLY A 198 19.45 14.34 22.97
CA GLY A 198 20.87 14.06 22.79
C GLY A 198 21.75 14.86 23.75
N GLY A 199 21.47 16.16 23.93
CA GLY A 199 22.17 17.01 24.89
C GLY A 199 22.03 16.51 26.33
N LEU A 200 20.82 16.11 26.73
CA LEU A 200 20.58 15.51 28.04
C LEU A 200 21.33 14.18 28.23
N ALA A 201 21.37 13.33 27.21
CA ALA A 201 22.11 12.08 27.25
C ALA A 201 23.62 12.31 27.39
N ILE A 202 24.19 13.28 26.67
CA ILE A 202 25.60 13.67 26.81
C ILE A 202 25.89 14.17 28.24
N CYS A 203 25.03 15.04 28.78
CA CYS A 203 25.14 15.51 30.16
C CYS A 203 25.08 14.35 31.17
N GLY A 204 24.18 13.40 30.95
CA GLY A 204 24.09 12.15 31.73
C GLY A 204 25.36 11.33 31.68
N GLY A 205 25.97 11.19 30.49
CA GLY A 205 27.26 10.50 30.31
C GLY A 205 28.41 11.17 31.05
N ILE A 206 28.50 12.50 31.01
CA ILE A 206 29.50 13.27 31.77
C ILE A 206 29.26 13.11 33.29
N LEU A 207 28.02 13.21 33.74
CA LEU A 207 27.66 13.04 35.14
C LEU A 207 27.89 11.62 35.64
N LEU A 208 27.76 10.60 34.79
CA LEU A 208 28.06 9.22 35.14
C LEU A 208 29.53 9.05 35.54
N PHE A 209 30.43 9.80 34.91
CA PHE A 209 31.86 9.78 35.23
C PHE A 209 32.19 10.59 36.51
N LEU A 210 31.51 11.71 36.74
CA LEU A 210 31.82 12.62 37.85
C LEU A 210 31.04 12.31 39.14
N LEU A 211 29.74 12.02 39.01
CA LEU A 211 28.78 11.87 40.11
C LEU A 211 27.74 10.77 39.73
N PRO A 212 28.11 9.48 39.82
CA PRO A 212 27.33 8.39 39.23
C PRO A 212 25.87 8.34 39.70
N TRP A 213 25.58 8.68 40.96
CA TRP A 213 24.23 8.65 41.53
C TRP A 213 23.29 9.73 40.95
N LEU A 214 23.83 10.82 40.36
CA LEU A 214 23.03 11.88 39.72
C LEU A 214 22.81 11.64 38.22
N SER A 215 23.55 10.73 37.61
CA SER A 215 23.52 10.48 36.16
C SER A 215 22.19 9.93 35.64
N LEU A 216 21.40 9.28 36.51
CA LEU A 216 20.12 8.68 36.15
C LEU A 216 19.07 9.73 35.73
N PHE A 217 19.12 10.92 36.31
CA PHE A 217 18.13 11.97 36.07
C PHE A 217 18.18 12.52 34.63
N PRO A 218 19.34 12.94 34.08
CA PRO A 218 19.46 13.33 32.67
C PRO A 218 19.07 12.22 31.69
N PHE A 219 19.41 10.95 31.96
CA PHE A 219 19.01 9.85 31.07
C PHE A 219 17.50 9.64 31.05
N LEU A 220 16.83 9.74 32.20
CA LEU A 220 15.37 9.68 32.28
C LEU A 220 14.72 10.83 31.49
N LEU A 221 15.22 12.06 31.66
CA LEU A 221 14.72 13.21 30.90
C LEU A 221 14.99 13.08 29.40
N ALA A 222 16.15 12.56 29.00
CA ALA A 222 16.47 12.28 27.60
C ALA A 222 15.49 11.26 27.00
N PHE A 223 15.18 10.19 27.74
CA PHE A 223 14.22 9.17 27.30
C PHE A 223 12.80 9.73 27.16
N LEU A 224 12.32 10.51 28.14
CA LEU A 224 10.98 11.12 28.10
C LEU A 224 10.86 12.20 27.01
N SER A 225 11.95 12.89 26.69
CA SER A 225 11.99 13.90 25.63
C SER A 225 12.31 13.35 24.24
N ALA A 226 12.72 12.08 24.15
CA ALA A 226 13.05 11.43 22.89
C ALA A 226 11.86 11.50 21.93
N PRO A 227 12.08 11.87 20.66
CA PRO A 227 10.99 12.09 19.73
C PRO A 227 10.40 10.76 19.24
N PHE A 228 9.38 10.25 19.93
CA PHE A 228 8.51 9.17 19.44
C PHE A 228 7.34 9.72 18.60
N SER A 229 7.58 10.79 17.82
CA SER A 229 6.50 11.45 17.08
C SER A 229 6.09 10.63 15.85
N SER A 230 5.03 9.84 16.01
CA SER A 230 4.34 9.16 14.90
C SER A 230 4.02 10.12 13.74
N LYS A 231 3.66 11.37 14.07
CA LYS A 231 3.37 12.44 13.09
C LYS A 231 4.49 12.69 12.08
N PHE A 232 5.76 12.74 12.51
CA PHE A 232 6.88 12.94 11.58
C PHE A 232 7.06 11.74 10.66
N PHE A 233 7.00 10.52 11.20
CA PHE A 233 7.16 9.30 10.41
C PHE A 233 6.00 9.07 9.45
N ASP A 234 4.78 9.41 9.85
CA ASP A 234 3.59 9.38 8.99
C ASP A 234 3.77 10.38 7.83
N LEU A 235 4.10 11.63 8.11
CA LEU A 235 4.33 12.64 7.07
C LEU A 235 5.53 12.30 6.17
N ARG A 236 6.58 11.69 6.71
CA ARG A 236 7.72 11.21 5.93
C ARG A 236 7.27 10.13 4.94
N ARG A 237 6.40 9.22 5.36
CA ARG A 237 5.83 8.19 4.48
C ARG A 237 4.97 8.80 3.37
N GLU A 238 4.13 9.78 3.72
CA GLU A 238 3.33 10.52 2.73
C GLU A 238 4.22 11.23 1.71
N ILE A 239 5.30 11.90 2.14
CA ILE A 239 6.24 12.58 1.23
C ILE A 239 7.03 11.60 0.36
N ASN A 240 7.48 10.48 0.92
CA ASN A 240 8.19 9.44 0.17
C ASN A 240 7.32 8.77 -0.90
N TRP A 241 6.00 8.96 -0.89
CA TRP A 241 5.16 8.52 -2.00
C TRP A 241 5.33 9.36 -3.26
N PHE A 242 5.99 10.52 -3.17
CA PHE A 242 6.21 11.44 -4.28
C PHE A 242 7.66 11.44 -4.79
N ARG A 243 8.54 10.59 -4.26
CA ARG A 243 9.97 10.55 -4.55
C ARG A 243 10.48 9.12 -4.56
#